data_AF-A0A8B9K9N6-F1
#
_entry.id   AF-A0A8B9K9N6-F1
#
_cell.length_a   1.000
_cell.length_b   1.000
_cell.length_c   1.000
_cell.angle_alpha   90.00
_cell.angle_beta   90.00
_cell.angle_gamma   90.00
#
_symmetry.space_group_name_H-M   'P 1'
#
loop_
_entity.id
_entity.type
_entity.pdbx_description
1 polymer ?
#
loop_
_entity_poly.entity_id
_entity_poly.type
_entity_poly.pdbx_seq_one_letter_code
_entity_poly.pdbx_strand_id
1 'polypeptide(L)'
;MKEAEGLQGTADQPKASPEALAFLSGIGHREVDQCLFADSLVTISDSGRELGEFSVSIQKASYENEPCYMVHANSHGAIDNIPCGTSITAYVSSSLETLEQNHHEYMKVQEHMLDRKVNMVRRDGCLVVNRVTTEKEEVKKQTFTLPLHSIQGFVSEATNFIILRILAQQKKIPEKIMFLSFNADTQLSVATYRELGTKKQVVGKEMVDVFGIEMTISSGDDIQASWHCYFLPDGHLASRVQLGSPVTMNLLQLPPIANKEERDQKPVFEKKPLVWEEDMELHSKFLDRKEELKAGHSSYVRDHPELKTLLADFMQFLLLRKPQDVFSFAQDFFAPFDFQRPPDSSFKTS
;
A
#
# COMPACT_ATOMS: atom_id res chain seq x y z
N MET A 1 37.88 22.50 7.35
CA MET A 1 37.30 23.67 6.66
C MET A 1 37.88 23.74 5.26
N LYS A 2 37.12 23.25 4.28
CA LYS A 2 37.28 23.61 2.87
C LYS A 2 35.89 24.00 2.42
N GLU A 3 35.77 25.26 2.02
CA GLU A 3 34.55 25.87 1.51
C GLU A 3 34.12 25.14 0.24
N ALA A 4 32.85 24.75 0.19
CA ALA A 4 32.22 24.24 -1.00
C ALA A 4 31.83 25.46 -1.85
N GLU A 5 32.56 25.67 -2.94
CA GLU A 5 32.21 26.64 -3.96
C GLU A 5 30.90 26.24 -4.62
N GLY A 6 29.93 27.16 -4.56
CA GLY A 6 28.64 27.04 -5.20
C GLY A 6 28.78 27.09 -6.72
N LEU A 7 28.25 26.08 -7.37
CA LEU A 7 27.81 26.12 -8.76
C LEU A 7 26.32 25.72 -8.77
N GLN A 8 25.47 26.63 -8.29
CA GLN A 8 24.04 26.63 -8.60
C GLN A 8 23.88 27.13 -10.05
N GLY A 9 24.03 26.22 -11.01
CA GLY A 9 23.34 26.36 -12.28
C GLY A 9 21.86 26.03 -12.03
N THR A 10 20.96 26.98 -12.27
CA THR A 10 19.51 26.74 -12.28
C THR A 10 19.18 25.88 -13.50
N ALA A 11 19.40 24.57 -13.40
CA ALA A 11 18.64 23.62 -14.18
C ALA A 11 17.18 23.77 -13.72
N ASP A 12 16.29 24.08 -14.65
CA ASP A 12 14.86 24.25 -14.37
C ASP A 12 14.36 22.95 -13.72
N GLN A 13 13.97 23.00 -12.45
CA GLN A 13 13.48 21.81 -11.76
C GLN A 13 12.26 21.30 -12.52
N PRO A 14 12.11 19.97 -12.69
CA PRO A 14 10.96 19.42 -13.39
C PRO A 14 9.67 19.91 -12.73
N LYS A 15 8.64 20.17 -13.53
CA LYS A 15 7.30 20.61 -13.07
C LYS A 15 6.23 19.80 -13.77
N ALA A 16 5.12 19.57 -13.07
CA ALA A 16 3.92 19.04 -13.68
C ALA A 16 3.31 20.09 -14.63
N SER A 17 2.70 19.61 -15.71
CA SER A 17 1.92 20.43 -16.63
C SER A 17 0.65 21.01 -15.96
N PRO A 18 0.15 22.18 -16.38
CA PRO A 18 -1.16 22.68 -15.96
C PRO A 18 -2.29 21.67 -16.21
N GLU A 19 -2.22 20.92 -17.30
CA GLU A 19 -3.17 19.86 -17.66
C GLU A 19 -3.16 18.73 -16.64
N ALA A 20 -2.00 18.34 -16.11
CA ALA A 20 -1.90 17.34 -15.06
C ALA A 20 -2.51 17.82 -13.74
N LEU A 21 -2.29 19.09 -13.36
CA LEU A 21 -2.89 19.67 -12.15
C LEU A 21 -4.42 19.78 -12.29
N ALA A 22 -4.90 20.22 -13.45
CA ALA A 22 -6.33 20.26 -13.76
C ALA A 22 -6.95 18.84 -13.77
N PHE A 23 -6.22 17.85 -14.27
CA PHE A 23 -6.65 16.46 -14.24
C PHE A 23 -6.78 15.92 -12.81
N LEU A 24 -5.76 16.07 -11.97
CA LEU A 24 -5.79 15.58 -10.57
C LEU A 24 -6.90 16.26 -9.76
N SER A 25 -7.05 17.58 -9.89
CA SER A 25 -8.11 18.33 -9.21
C SER A 25 -9.52 18.02 -9.75
N GLY A 26 -9.63 17.53 -10.98
CA GLY A 26 -10.88 17.11 -11.60
C GLY A 26 -11.33 15.69 -11.25
N ILE A 27 -10.48 14.87 -10.62
CA ILE A 27 -10.83 13.51 -10.21
C ILE A 27 -11.68 13.56 -8.95
N GLY A 28 -12.92 13.08 -9.05
CA GLY A 28 -13.81 12.90 -7.92
C GLY A 28 -13.72 11.49 -7.32
N HIS A 29 -14.37 11.32 -6.16
CA HIS A 29 -14.49 10.02 -5.51
C HIS A 29 -15.18 8.97 -6.38
N ARG A 30 -16.07 9.37 -7.29
CA ARG A 30 -16.83 8.44 -8.16
C ARG A 30 -15.92 7.77 -9.19
N GLU A 31 -14.96 8.49 -9.73
CA GLU A 31 -13.95 7.99 -10.67
C GLU A 31 -13.03 7.00 -9.96
N VAL A 32 -12.55 7.33 -8.75
CA VAL A 32 -11.69 6.43 -7.97
C VAL A 32 -12.47 5.20 -7.47
N ASP A 33 -13.73 5.37 -7.07
CA ASP A 33 -14.59 4.25 -6.62
C ASP A 33 -14.79 3.19 -7.72
N GLN A 34 -14.76 3.60 -8.99
CA GLN A 34 -14.81 2.68 -10.13
C GLN A 34 -13.49 1.95 -10.38
N CYS A 35 -12.41 2.29 -9.67
CA CYS A 35 -11.11 1.65 -9.75
C CYS A 35 -10.84 0.71 -8.56
N LEU A 36 -11.79 0.51 -7.64
CA LEU A 36 -11.60 -0.26 -6.41
C LEU A 36 -11.78 -1.76 -6.60
N PHE A 37 -10.85 -2.36 -7.34
CA PHE A 37 -10.83 -3.79 -7.62
C PHE A 37 -9.39 -4.31 -7.73
N ALA A 38 -9.26 -5.63 -7.80
CA ALA A 38 -7.99 -6.30 -8.01
C ALA A 38 -7.84 -6.80 -9.44
N ASP A 39 -6.62 -6.71 -9.97
CA ASP A 39 -6.17 -7.38 -11.17
C ASP A 39 -5.15 -8.47 -10.79
N SER A 40 -5.19 -9.59 -11.53
CA SER A 40 -4.20 -10.66 -11.44
C SER A 40 -3.82 -11.10 -12.85
N LEU A 41 -2.55 -10.97 -13.20
CA LEU A 41 -1.97 -11.25 -14.50
C LEU A 41 -0.84 -12.27 -14.34
N VAL A 42 -0.55 -13.00 -15.41
CA VAL A 42 0.59 -13.91 -15.49
C VAL A 42 1.69 -13.27 -16.33
N THR A 43 2.92 -13.38 -15.85
CA THR A 43 4.11 -12.93 -16.57
C THR A 43 4.54 -14.04 -17.52
N ILE A 44 4.59 -13.74 -18.81
CA ILE A 44 4.86 -14.68 -19.89
C ILE A 44 6.09 -14.21 -20.68
N SER A 45 7.00 -15.12 -21.01
CA SER A 45 8.14 -14.84 -21.90
C SER A 45 7.72 -14.69 -23.36
N ASP A 46 8.61 -14.17 -24.21
CA ASP A 46 8.41 -14.17 -25.67
C ASP A 46 8.21 -15.59 -26.27
N SER A 47 8.71 -16.62 -25.57
CA SER A 47 8.51 -18.03 -25.94
C SER A 47 7.19 -18.63 -25.44
N GLY A 48 6.35 -17.85 -24.74
CA GLY A 48 5.06 -18.30 -24.21
C GLY A 48 5.14 -19.04 -22.88
N ARG A 49 6.29 -19.05 -22.20
CA ARG A 49 6.47 -19.72 -20.91
C ARG A 49 6.00 -18.80 -19.77
N GLU A 50 5.25 -19.35 -18.83
CA GLU A 50 4.90 -18.66 -17.59
C GLU A 50 6.14 -18.54 -16.68
N LEU A 51 6.46 -17.32 -16.28
CA LEU A 51 7.64 -16.97 -15.51
C LEU A 51 7.32 -16.43 -14.12
N GLY A 52 6.06 -16.07 -13.87
CA GLY A 52 5.64 -15.47 -12.61
C GLY A 52 4.26 -14.84 -12.68
N GLU A 53 3.94 -14.03 -11.67
CA GLU A 53 2.64 -13.37 -11.54
C GLU A 53 2.79 -11.89 -11.22
N PHE A 54 1.75 -11.15 -11.58
CA PHE A 54 1.59 -9.74 -11.25
C PHE A 54 0.18 -9.53 -10.71
N SER A 55 0.05 -8.80 -9.61
CA SER A 55 -1.23 -8.40 -9.06
C SER A 55 -1.21 -6.93 -8.66
N VAL A 56 -2.37 -6.28 -8.76
CA VAL A 56 -2.59 -4.93 -8.22
C VAL A 56 -4.00 -4.84 -7.67
N SER A 57 -4.13 -4.35 -6.44
CA SER A 57 -5.40 -4.16 -5.75
C SER A 57 -5.50 -2.74 -5.21
N ILE A 58 -6.70 -2.19 -5.27
CA ILE A 58 -7.02 -0.84 -4.81
C ILE A 58 -8.30 -0.95 -3.98
N GLN A 59 -8.26 -0.45 -2.75
CA GLN A 59 -9.40 -0.53 -1.83
C GLN A 59 -9.50 0.72 -0.96
N LYS A 60 -10.69 0.98 -0.39
CA LYS A 60 -10.84 2.02 0.63
C LYS A 60 -10.09 1.63 1.89
N ALA A 61 -9.47 2.60 2.53
CA ALA A 61 -8.73 2.42 3.77
C ALA A 61 -8.82 3.69 4.64
N SER A 62 -8.14 3.65 5.78
CA SER A 62 -7.92 4.80 6.64
C SER A 62 -6.45 4.84 7.03
N TYR A 63 -5.85 6.03 6.98
CA TYR A 63 -4.48 6.27 7.39
C TYR A 63 -4.49 7.43 8.39
N GLU A 64 -3.98 7.23 9.60
CA GLU A 64 -4.04 8.22 10.69
C GLU A 64 -5.45 8.83 10.92
N ASN A 65 -6.50 8.00 10.79
CA ASN A 65 -7.92 8.37 10.85
C ASN A 65 -8.46 9.22 9.68
N GLU A 66 -7.68 9.44 8.62
CA GLU A 66 -8.13 10.07 7.38
C GLU A 66 -8.59 8.99 6.37
N PRO A 67 -9.80 9.12 5.79
CA PRO A 67 -10.23 8.27 4.67
C PRO A 67 -9.29 8.39 3.48
N CYS A 68 -8.82 7.24 3.00
CA CYS A 68 -7.84 7.16 1.92
C CYS A 68 -8.05 5.88 1.10
N TYR A 69 -7.14 5.62 0.17
CA TYR A 69 -7.09 4.43 -0.65
C TYR A 69 -5.80 3.66 -0.35
N MET A 70 -5.91 2.35 -0.17
CA MET A 70 -4.77 1.47 -0.05
C MET A 70 -4.52 0.80 -1.39
N VAL A 71 -3.31 0.91 -1.90
CA VAL A 71 -2.85 0.26 -3.12
C VAL A 71 -1.82 -0.80 -2.75
N HIS A 72 -2.03 -2.03 -3.19
CA HIS A 72 -1.07 -3.11 -3.07
C HIS A 72 -0.79 -3.69 -4.45
N ALA A 73 0.45 -3.59 -4.91
CA ALA A 73 0.89 -4.17 -6.18
C ALA A 73 2.08 -5.11 -5.92
N ASN A 74 2.05 -6.30 -6.50
CA ASN A 74 3.11 -7.27 -6.36
C ASN A 74 3.43 -7.89 -7.72
N SER A 75 4.70 -8.06 -8.01
CA SER A 75 5.23 -8.77 -9.16
C SER A 75 6.29 -9.71 -8.65
N HIS A 76 6.22 -10.99 -8.99
CA HIS A 76 7.33 -11.90 -8.71
C HIS A 76 7.43 -12.96 -9.78
N GLY A 77 8.65 -13.41 -10.04
CA GLY A 77 8.91 -14.43 -11.04
C GLY A 77 10.40 -14.73 -11.18
N ALA A 78 10.73 -15.48 -12.21
CA ALA A 78 12.11 -15.75 -12.59
C ALA A 78 12.30 -15.49 -14.09
N ILE A 79 13.09 -14.46 -14.42
CA ILE A 79 13.48 -14.15 -15.80
C ILE A 79 14.86 -14.74 -16.03
N ASP A 80 15.04 -15.57 -17.06
CA ASP A 80 16.30 -16.31 -17.31
C ASP A 80 16.83 -17.09 -16.08
N ASN A 81 15.90 -17.66 -15.30
CA ASN A 81 16.16 -18.34 -14.02
C ASN A 81 16.72 -17.45 -12.90
N ILE A 82 16.65 -16.13 -13.05
CA ILE A 82 17.02 -15.15 -12.03
C ILE A 82 15.73 -14.72 -11.30
N PRO A 83 15.53 -15.09 -10.03
CA PRO A 83 14.39 -14.64 -9.25
C PRO A 83 14.40 -13.11 -9.12
N CYS A 84 13.30 -12.48 -9.46
CA CYS A 84 13.12 -11.04 -9.33
C CYS A 84 11.69 -10.70 -8.93
N GLY A 85 11.51 -9.52 -8.37
CA GLY A 85 10.18 -9.06 -8.00
C GLY A 85 10.14 -7.61 -7.54
N THR A 86 8.93 -7.11 -7.46
CA THR A 86 8.58 -5.76 -7.05
C THR A 86 7.34 -5.83 -6.17
N SER A 87 7.38 -5.23 -4.98
CA SER A 87 6.24 -5.09 -4.08
C SER A 87 6.04 -3.62 -3.72
N ILE A 88 4.81 -3.15 -3.82
CA ILE A 88 4.39 -1.79 -3.48
C ILE A 88 3.20 -1.89 -2.54
N THR A 89 3.30 -1.26 -1.38
CA THR A 89 2.17 -1.01 -0.47
C THR A 89 2.10 0.49 -0.20
N ALA A 90 0.98 1.12 -0.51
CA ALA A 90 0.82 2.56 -0.34
C ALA A 90 -0.55 2.96 0.20
N TYR A 91 -0.58 4.06 0.93
CA TYR A 91 -1.76 4.82 1.29
C TYR A 91 -1.78 6.11 0.47
N VAL A 92 -2.86 6.33 -0.27
CA VAL A 92 -3.05 7.43 -1.20
C VAL A 92 -4.25 8.24 -0.75
N SER A 93 -4.10 9.56 -0.62
CA SER A 93 -5.15 10.46 -0.15
C SER A 93 -6.34 10.51 -1.11
N SER A 94 -7.41 11.15 -0.67
CA SER A 94 -8.57 11.43 -1.53
C SER A 94 -8.24 12.35 -2.72
N SER A 95 -7.17 13.16 -2.61
CA SER A 95 -6.64 14.02 -3.68
C SER A 95 -5.56 13.34 -4.53
N LEU A 96 -5.41 12.02 -4.39
CA LEU A 96 -4.39 11.21 -5.08
C LEU A 96 -2.94 11.59 -4.73
N GLU A 97 -2.72 12.13 -3.54
CA GLU A 97 -1.37 12.38 -3.03
C GLU A 97 -0.87 11.18 -2.24
N THR A 98 0.44 10.91 -2.27
CA THR A 98 1.03 9.84 -1.45
C THR A 98 1.04 10.24 0.02
N LEU A 99 0.37 9.45 0.87
CA LEU A 99 0.45 9.57 2.33
C LEU A 99 1.65 8.76 2.85
N GLU A 100 1.73 7.51 2.41
CA GLU A 100 2.86 6.62 2.66
C GLU A 100 2.99 5.63 1.50
N GLN A 101 4.21 5.28 1.12
CA GLN A 101 4.48 4.19 0.18
C GLN A 101 5.74 3.45 0.60
N ASN A 102 5.63 2.12 0.64
CA ASN A 102 6.73 1.19 0.74
C ASN A 102 6.88 0.49 -0.61
N HIS A 103 8.03 0.67 -1.26
CA HIS A 103 8.36 0.08 -2.55
C HIS A 103 9.63 -0.75 -2.41
N HIS A 104 9.54 -2.04 -2.68
CA HIS A 104 10.63 -3.00 -2.61
C HIS A 104 10.84 -3.67 -3.96
N GLU A 105 12.05 -3.61 -4.50
CA GLU A 105 12.47 -4.36 -5.68
C GLU A 105 13.63 -5.26 -5.32
N TYR A 106 13.66 -6.46 -5.87
CA TYR A 106 14.78 -7.38 -5.68
C TYR A 106 15.09 -8.17 -6.96
N MET A 107 16.35 -8.56 -7.09
CA MET A 107 16.85 -9.45 -8.11
C MET A 107 17.98 -10.31 -7.53
N LYS A 108 17.90 -11.63 -7.72
CA LYS A 108 18.89 -12.58 -7.18
C LYS A 108 19.73 -13.18 -8.31
N VAL A 109 20.90 -12.58 -8.56
CA VAL A 109 21.86 -13.04 -9.56
C VAL A 109 22.93 -13.90 -8.90
N GLN A 110 22.85 -15.23 -9.08
CA GLN A 110 23.76 -16.21 -8.45
C GLN A 110 23.73 -16.11 -6.89
N GLU A 111 24.89 -15.90 -6.24
CA GLU A 111 24.99 -15.65 -4.79
C GLU A 111 24.77 -14.17 -4.40
N HIS A 112 24.59 -13.28 -5.39
CA HIS A 112 24.45 -11.86 -5.15
C HIS A 112 22.97 -11.43 -5.22
N MET A 113 22.54 -10.66 -4.23
CA MET A 113 21.23 -10.03 -4.21
C MET A 113 21.39 -8.54 -4.48
N LEU A 114 20.62 -8.04 -5.44
CA LEU A 114 20.31 -6.63 -5.55
C LEU A 114 18.95 -6.42 -4.88
N ASP A 115 18.90 -5.57 -3.86
CA ASP A 115 17.69 -5.27 -3.09
C ASP A 115 17.57 -3.76 -2.96
N ARG A 116 16.45 -3.20 -3.40
CA ARG A 116 16.16 -1.77 -3.34
C ARG A 116 14.86 -1.55 -2.60
N LYS A 117 14.92 -0.77 -1.53
CA LYS A 117 13.75 -0.38 -0.72
C LYS A 117 13.65 1.13 -0.69
N VAL A 118 12.51 1.65 -1.14
CA VAL A 118 12.15 3.06 -1.09
C VAL A 118 10.93 3.20 -0.21
N ASN A 119 11.06 3.94 0.88
CA ASN A 119 9.97 4.34 1.74
C ASN A 119 9.73 5.84 1.57
N MET A 120 8.48 6.22 1.34
CA MET A 120 8.04 7.60 1.21
C MET A 120 6.96 7.86 2.24
N VAL A 121 7.07 8.94 3.02
CA VAL A 121 6.07 9.30 4.04
C VAL A 121 5.81 10.80 3.98
N ARG A 122 4.54 11.17 3.93
CA ARG A 122 4.09 12.56 4.06
C ARG A 122 4.17 12.97 5.53
N ARG A 123 4.98 13.98 5.83
CA ARG A 123 5.14 14.52 7.19
C ARG A 123 5.43 16.01 7.14
N ASP A 124 4.74 16.79 7.97
CA ASP A 124 4.98 18.23 8.17
C ASP A 124 5.07 19.05 6.87
N GLY A 125 4.12 18.82 5.94
CA GLY A 125 4.08 19.52 4.65
C GLY A 125 5.18 19.12 3.67
N CYS A 126 5.89 18.02 3.93
CA CYS A 126 6.94 17.47 3.09
C CYS A 126 6.70 15.98 2.77
N LEU A 127 7.30 15.51 1.69
CA LEU A 127 7.48 14.10 1.39
C LEU A 127 8.91 13.70 1.78
N VAL A 128 9.04 12.87 2.81
CA VAL A 128 10.31 12.31 3.25
C VAL A 128 10.55 11.01 2.51
N VAL A 129 11.68 10.90 1.80
CA VAL A 129 12.02 9.74 0.98
C VAL A 129 13.29 9.09 1.55
N ASN A 130 13.17 7.82 1.89
CA ASN A 130 14.26 6.98 2.39
C ASN A 130 14.51 5.85 1.40
N ARG A 131 15.71 5.82 0.81
CA ARG A 131 16.15 4.77 -0.11
C ARG A 131 17.26 3.96 0.52
N VAL A 132 17.12 2.65 0.48
CA VAL A 132 18.14 1.67 0.86
C VAL A 132 18.39 0.78 -0.34
N THR A 133 19.62 0.75 -0.83
CA THR A 133 20.05 -0.18 -1.87
C THR A 133 21.13 -1.07 -1.29
N THR A 134 20.89 -2.38 -1.32
CA THR A 134 21.84 -3.41 -0.95
C THR A 134 22.29 -4.12 -2.22
N GLU A 135 23.59 -4.06 -2.48
CA GLU A 135 24.22 -4.77 -3.57
C GLU A 135 25.36 -5.60 -2.97
N LYS A 136 25.17 -6.93 -2.93
CA LYS A 136 26.10 -7.84 -2.23
C LYS A 136 26.18 -7.51 -0.73
N GLU A 137 27.37 -7.20 -0.21
CA GLU A 137 27.60 -6.77 1.18
C GLU A 137 27.51 -5.25 1.36
N GLU A 138 27.46 -4.46 0.28
CA GLU A 138 27.41 -3.01 0.36
C GLU A 138 25.96 -2.53 0.57
N VAL A 139 25.75 -1.69 1.57
CA VAL A 139 24.46 -1.06 1.84
C VAL A 139 24.58 0.45 1.71
N LYS A 140 23.92 1.01 0.69
CA LYS A 140 23.81 2.46 0.46
C LYS A 140 22.48 2.95 1.00
N LYS A 141 22.52 3.96 1.87
CA LYS A 141 21.33 4.62 2.41
C LYS A 141 21.33 6.08 1.98
N GLN A 142 20.19 6.55 1.50
CA GLN A 142 19.98 7.94 1.12
C GLN A 142 18.64 8.40 1.66
N THR A 143 18.63 9.56 2.28
CA THR A 143 17.42 10.21 2.75
C THR A 143 17.40 11.63 2.22
N PHE A 144 16.27 12.03 1.66
CA PHE A 144 16.03 13.40 1.23
C PHE A 144 14.58 13.78 1.49
N THR A 145 14.29 15.07 1.41
CA THR A 145 12.98 15.61 1.74
C THR A 145 12.58 16.61 0.67
N LEU A 146 11.35 16.49 0.18
CA LEU A 146 10.78 17.34 -0.83
C LEU A 146 9.60 18.10 -0.23
N PRO A 147 9.61 19.44 -0.19
CA PRO A 147 8.44 20.21 0.22
C PRO A 147 7.26 19.91 -0.72
N LEU A 148 6.05 19.65 -0.19
CA LEU A 148 4.90 19.27 -1.03
C LEU A 148 4.56 20.35 -2.07
N HIS A 149 4.74 21.63 -1.72
CA HIS A 149 4.53 22.74 -2.63
C HIS A 149 5.51 22.76 -3.82
N SER A 150 6.70 22.14 -3.70
CA SER A 150 7.66 22.05 -4.80
C SER A 150 7.45 20.84 -5.69
N ILE A 151 6.57 19.91 -5.30
CA ILE A 151 6.25 18.68 -6.05
C ILE A 151 4.75 18.58 -6.39
N GLN A 152 4.11 19.71 -6.65
CA GLN A 152 2.71 19.72 -7.09
C GLN A 152 2.55 18.89 -8.38
N GLY A 153 1.55 18.00 -8.38
CA GLY A 153 1.34 17.05 -9.47
C GLY A 153 2.25 15.82 -9.45
N PHE A 154 2.89 15.53 -8.30
CA PHE A 154 3.61 14.28 -8.09
C PHE A 154 2.69 13.08 -8.02
N VAL A 155 3.05 12.04 -8.77
CA VAL A 155 2.37 10.77 -8.87
C VAL A 155 3.39 9.67 -8.53
N SER A 156 3.16 8.97 -7.42
CA SER A 156 3.92 7.78 -7.09
C SER A 156 3.52 6.59 -7.96
N GLU A 157 4.32 5.53 -7.95
CA GLU A 157 4.01 4.28 -8.67
C GLU A 157 2.66 3.68 -8.24
N ALA A 158 2.29 3.80 -6.96
CA ALA A 158 0.99 3.38 -6.49
C ALA A 158 -0.15 4.24 -7.06
N THR A 159 0.02 5.56 -7.01
CA THR A 159 -0.98 6.52 -7.53
C THR A 159 -1.16 6.37 -9.04
N ASN A 160 -0.08 6.05 -9.75
CA ASN A 160 -0.07 5.81 -11.18
C ASN A 160 -1.04 4.67 -11.58
N PHE A 161 -1.18 3.61 -10.78
CA PHE A 161 -2.16 2.56 -11.07
C PHE A 161 -3.60 3.08 -11.06
N ILE A 162 -3.94 4.00 -10.14
CA ILE A 162 -5.27 4.64 -10.10
C ILE A 162 -5.46 5.50 -11.35
N ILE A 163 -4.47 6.35 -11.67
CA ILE A 163 -4.53 7.28 -12.80
C ILE A 163 -4.68 6.54 -14.13
N LEU A 164 -3.90 5.48 -14.35
CA LEU A 164 -3.99 4.69 -15.57
C LEU A 164 -5.37 4.05 -15.75
N ARG A 165 -6.00 3.54 -14.68
CA ARG A 165 -7.36 3.00 -14.72
C ARG A 165 -8.38 4.09 -15.09
N ILE A 166 -8.28 5.27 -14.49
CA ILE A 166 -9.18 6.40 -14.78
C ILE A 166 -9.02 6.87 -16.23
N LEU A 167 -7.79 7.08 -16.70
CA LEU A 167 -7.51 7.49 -18.08
C LEU A 167 -8.07 6.46 -19.09
N ALA A 168 -7.92 5.17 -18.79
CA ALA A 168 -8.43 4.10 -19.63
C ALA A 168 -9.95 4.05 -19.67
N GLN A 169 -10.62 4.17 -18.52
CA GLN A 169 -12.09 4.22 -18.45
C GLN A 169 -12.66 5.42 -19.19
N GLN A 170 -11.99 6.57 -19.13
CA GLN A 170 -12.38 7.78 -19.85
C GLN A 170 -12.06 7.71 -21.35
N LYS A 171 -11.17 6.79 -21.77
CA LYS A 171 -10.61 6.70 -23.13
C LYS A 171 -10.14 8.05 -23.66
N LYS A 172 -9.57 8.86 -22.77
CA LYS A 172 -9.14 10.23 -23.05
C LYS A 172 -7.91 10.54 -22.24
N ILE A 173 -6.84 10.89 -22.94
CA ILE A 173 -5.60 11.39 -22.34
C ILE A 173 -5.48 12.86 -22.72
N PRO A 174 -5.43 13.80 -21.75
CA PRO A 174 -5.20 15.20 -22.05
C PRO A 174 -3.89 15.38 -22.83
N GLU A 175 -3.92 16.20 -23.89
CA GLU A 175 -2.72 16.47 -24.68
C GLU A 175 -1.63 17.06 -23.79
N LYS A 176 -0.37 16.60 -23.98
CA LYS A 176 0.81 17.10 -23.27
C LYS A 176 0.74 16.96 -21.73
N ILE A 177 -0.03 16.00 -21.23
CA ILE A 177 -0.08 15.72 -19.80
C ILE A 177 1.30 15.22 -19.31
N MET A 178 1.82 15.93 -18.31
CA MET A 178 3.10 15.67 -17.66
C MET A 178 2.91 15.71 -16.15
N PHE A 179 3.16 14.59 -15.49
CA PHE A 179 3.16 14.49 -14.03
C PHE A 179 4.60 14.48 -13.52
N LEU A 180 4.80 14.90 -12.27
CA LEU A 180 6.04 14.61 -11.57
C LEU A 180 6.04 13.15 -11.12
N SER A 181 7.17 12.47 -11.25
CA SER A 181 7.35 11.08 -10.83
C SER A 181 8.81 10.86 -10.42
N PHE A 182 9.10 9.71 -9.83
CA PHE A 182 10.49 9.25 -9.70
C PHE A 182 10.91 8.43 -10.92
N ASN A 183 12.18 8.57 -11.31
CA ASN A 183 12.84 7.64 -12.21
C ASN A 183 13.35 6.40 -11.44
N ALA A 184 14.01 5.48 -12.14
CA ALA A 184 14.60 4.28 -11.54
C ALA A 184 15.61 4.62 -10.42
N ASP A 185 16.26 5.78 -10.45
CA ASP A 185 17.20 6.21 -9.42
C ASP A 185 16.56 7.02 -8.29
N THR A 186 15.23 7.04 -8.21
CA THR A 186 14.49 7.80 -7.19
C THR A 186 14.81 9.30 -7.25
N GLN A 187 15.15 9.80 -8.45
CA GLN A 187 15.33 11.22 -8.72
C GLN A 187 14.06 11.78 -9.33
N LEU A 188 13.71 13.01 -8.92
CA LEU A 188 12.51 13.67 -9.41
C LEU A 188 12.62 13.89 -10.93
N SER A 189 11.61 13.45 -11.65
CA SER A 189 11.54 13.49 -13.11
C SER A 189 10.08 13.71 -13.56
N VAL A 190 9.85 13.56 -14.86
CA VAL A 190 8.54 13.73 -15.50
C VAL A 190 8.07 12.40 -16.09
N ALA A 191 6.79 12.11 -15.89
CA ALA A 191 6.06 11.03 -16.55
C ALA A 191 5.08 11.60 -17.59
N THR A 192 5.14 11.12 -18.83
CA THR A 192 4.22 11.46 -19.92
C THR A 192 3.33 10.27 -20.26
N TYR A 193 2.16 10.57 -20.82
CA TYR A 193 1.16 9.57 -21.19
C TYR A 193 0.69 9.82 -22.61
N ARG A 194 0.59 8.75 -23.41
CA ARG A 194 0.17 8.80 -24.80
C ARG A 194 -0.84 7.70 -25.09
N GLU A 195 -1.84 8.03 -25.91
CA GLU A 195 -2.84 7.08 -26.37
C GLU A 195 -2.23 6.15 -27.44
N LEU A 196 -2.45 4.84 -27.29
CA LEU A 196 -2.13 3.82 -28.29
C LEU A 196 -3.37 3.36 -29.08
N GLY A 197 -4.55 3.87 -28.72
CA GLY A 197 -5.83 3.56 -29.35
C GLY A 197 -6.47 2.29 -28.81
N THR A 198 -7.57 1.89 -29.44
CA THR A 198 -8.28 0.64 -29.11
C THR A 198 -7.84 -0.48 -30.05
N LYS A 199 -7.55 -1.66 -29.52
CA LYS A 199 -7.27 -2.88 -30.31
C LYS A 199 -8.01 -4.08 -29.74
N LYS A 200 -8.14 -5.13 -30.55
CA LYS A 200 -8.65 -6.43 -30.08
C LYS A 200 -7.53 -7.23 -29.42
N GLN A 201 -7.80 -7.82 -28.26
CA GLN A 201 -6.91 -8.73 -27.56
C GLN A 201 -7.67 -10.00 -27.18
N VAL A 202 -7.01 -11.15 -27.27
CA VAL A 202 -7.58 -12.40 -26.76
C VAL A 202 -7.29 -12.50 -25.27
N VAL A 203 -8.33 -12.70 -24.46
CA VAL A 203 -8.24 -12.97 -23.03
C VAL A 203 -8.96 -14.30 -22.77
N GLY A 204 -8.22 -15.31 -22.37
CA GLY A 204 -8.72 -16.68 -22.29
C GLY A 204 -9.19 -17.18 -23.66
N LYS A 205 -10.50 -17.33 -23.83
CA LYS A 205 -11.13 -17.75 -25.10
C LYS A 205 -11.87 -16.62 -25.80
N GLU A 206 -11.92 -15.45 -25.21
CA GLU A 206 -12.73 -14.32 -25.66
C GLU A 206 -11.87 -13.28 -26.36
N MET A 207 -12.43 -12.63 -27.38
CA MET A 207 -11.80 -11.52 -28.07
C MET A 207 -12.47 -10.23 -27.62
N VAL A 208 -11.72 -9.38 -26.93
CA VAL A 208 -12.22 -8.16 -26.28
C VAL A 208 -11.50 -6.92 -26.81
N ASP A 209 -12.18 -5.78 -26.79
CA ASP A 209 -11.59 -4.49 -27.10
C ASP A 209 -10.85 -3.95 -25.87
N VAL A 210 -9.57 -3.62 -26.05
CA VAL A 210 -8.71 -3.04 -25.01
C VAL A 210 -8.21 -1.66 -25.43
N PHE A 211 -8.18 -0.72 -24.48
CA PHE A 211 -7.64 0.62 -24.68
C PHE A 211 -6.19 0.69 -24.21
N GLY A 212 -5.29 1.12 -25.09
CA GLY A 212 -3.85 1.16 -24.83
C GLY A 212 -3.36 2.54 -24.39
N ILE A 213 -2.51 2.56 -23.38
CA ILE A 213 -1.81 3.73 -22.85
C ILE A 213 -0.32 3.43 -22.84
N GLU A 214 0.46 4.32 -23.41
CA GLU A 214 1.91 4.36 -23.22
C GLU A 214 2.22 5.36 -22.10
N MET A 215 3.03 4.93 -21.14
CA MET A 215 3.61 5.80 -20.12
C MET A 215 5.12 5.83 -20.31
N THR A 216 5.72 7.01 -20.31
CA THR A 216 7.17 7.18 -20.42
C THR A 216 7.70 8.04 -19.28
N ILE A 217 8.75 7.57 -18.61
CA ILE A 217 9.45 8.31 -17.56
C ILE A 217 10.82 8.71 -18.12
N SER A 218 11.09 10.02 -18.12
CA SER A 218 12.38 10.56 -18.54
C SER A 218 13.46 10.24 -17.50
N SER A 219 14.68 9.95 -17.94
CA SER A 219 15.86 9.95 -17.08
C SER A 219 16.88 11.00 -17.57
N GLY A 220 17.75 11.46 -16.68
CA GLY A 220 18.72 12.53 -16.97
C GLY A 220 19.73 12.20 -18.08
N ASP A 221 19.93 10.92 -18.40
CA ASP A 221 20.93 10.43 -19.37
C ASP A 221 20.34 10.12 -20.75
N ASP A 222 19.23 10.76 -21.16
CA ASP A 222 18.49 10.51 -22.41
C ASP A 222 17.88 9.08 -22.51
N ILE A 223 18.05 8.27 -21.46
CA ILE A 223 17.42 6.95 -21.32
C ILE A 223 15.99 7.16 -20.81
N GLN A 224 15.02 6.62 -21.56
CA GLN A 224 13.61 6.67 -21.18
C GLN A 224 13.10 5.27 -20.88
N ALA A 225 12.44 5.10 -19.75
CA ALA A 225 11.72 3.87 -19.46
C ALA A 225 10.26 4.05 -19.91
N SER A 226 9.78 3.15 -20.75
CA SER A 226 8.43 3.21 -21.30
C SER A 226 7.66 1.92 -21.03
N TRP A 227 6.36 2.04 -20.78
CA TRP A 227 5.45 0.93 -20.56
C TRP A 227 4.26 1.05 -21.48
N HIS A 228 3.84 -0.06 -22.09
CA HIS A 228 2.55 -0.18 -22.75
C HIS A 228 1.61 -0.94 -21.84
N CYS A 229 0.50 -0.32 -21.48
CA CYS A 229 -0.56 -0.90 -20.67
C CYS A 229 -1.85 -0.92 -21.48
N TYR A 230 -2.56 -2.05 -21.51
CA TYR A 230 -3.85 -2.19 -22.16
C TYR A 230 -4.91 -2.55 -21.14
N PHE A 231 -6.06 -1.89 -21.22
CA PHE A 231 -7.12 -1.99 -20.24
C PHE A 231 -8.43 -2.43 -20.86
N LEU A 232 -9.21 -3.23 -20.14
CA LEU A 232 -10.60 -3.52 -20.43
C LEU A 232 -11.47 -2.26 -20.26
N PRO A 233 -12.69 -2.21 -20.84
CA PRO A 233 -13.57 -1.03 -20.77
C PRO A 233 -13.96 -0.60 -19.35
N ASP A 234 -13.92 -1.52 -18.38
CA ASP A 234 -14.19 -1.28 -16.97
C ASP A 234 -12.93 -0.90 -16.17
N GLY A 235 -11.77 -0.73 -16.84
CA GLY A 235 -10.52 -0.29 -16.24
C GLY A 235 -9.61 -1.42 -15.75
N HIS A 236 -10.01 -2.69 -15.85
CA HIS A 236 -9.14 -3.81 -15.50
C HIS A 236 -7.91 -3.88 -16.42
N LEU A 237 -6.74 -4.18 -15.87
CA LEU A 237 -5.50 -4.30 -16.66
C LEU A 237 -5.51 -5.63 -17.44
N ALA A 238 -5.56 -5.55 -18.77
CA ALA A 238 -5.56 -6.70 -19.66
C ALA A 238 -4.15 -7.16 -20.04
N SER A 239 -3.23 -6.22 -20.25
CA SER A 239 -1.82 -6.53 -20.47
C SER A 239 -0.90 -5.37 -20.11
N ARG A 240 0.35 -5.68 -19.74
CA ARG A 240 1.40 -4.69 -19.45
C ARG A 240 2.76 -5.21 -19.88
N VAL A 241 3.53 -4.36 -20.54
CA VAL A 241 4.92 -4.65 -20.94
C VAL A 241 5.79 -3.40 -20.75
N GLN A 242 7.00 -3.59 -20.27
CA GLN A 242 8.04 -2.56 -20.30
C GLN A 242 8.80 -2.70 -21.63
N LEU A 243 8.91 -1.61 -22.40
CA LEU A 243 9.64 -1.66 -23.67
C LEU A 243 11.11 -2.04 -23.42
N GLY A 244 11.58 -3.04 -24.16
CA GLY A 244 12.91 -3.64 -24.00
C GLY A 244 12.97 -4.83 -23.03
N SER A 245 11.87 -5.14 -22.32
CA SER A 245 11.78 -6.35 -21.48
C SER A 245 11.37 -7.57 -22.30
N PRO A 246 11.92 -8.77 -22.04
CA PRO A 246 11.56 -10.02 -22.74
C PRO A 246 10.30 -10.70 -22.18
N VAL A 247 9.55 -10.00 -21.31
CA VAL A 247 8.36 -10.52 -20.66
C VAL A 247 7.18 -9.57 -20.78
N THR A 248 5.99 -10.16 -20.92
CA THR A 248 4.72 -9.43 -20.93
C THR A 248 3.80 -10.02 -19.87
N MET A 249 3.13 -9.15 -19.12
CA MET A 249 2.09 -9.54 -18.17
C MET A 249 0.75 -9.57 -18.91
N ASN A 250 0.03 -10.68 -18.84
CA ASN A 250 -1.26 -10.86 -19.51
C ASN A 250 -2.33 -11.37 -18.55
N LEU A 251 -3.54 -10.85 -18.73
CA LEU A 251 -4.73 -11.35 -18.09
C LEU A 251 -5.14 -12.69 -18.73
N LEU A 252 -5.25 -13.75 -17.92
CA LEU A 252 -5.58 -15.09 -18.42
C LEU A 252 -7.08 -15.29 -18.65
N GLN A 253 -7.92 -14.65 -17.86
CA GLN A 253 -9.37 -14.80 -17.89
C GLN A 253 -10.02 -13.45 -17.60
N LEU A 254 -11.19 -13.20 -18.19
CA LEU A 254 -11.92 -11.97 -17.92
C LEU A 254 -12.33 -11.93 -16.44
N PRO A 255 -12.32 -10.74 -15.82
CA PRO A 255 -12.90 -10.57 -14.51
C PRO A 255 -14.40 -10.95 -14.59
N PRO A 256 -14.97 -11.55 -13.54
CA PRO A 256 -16.40 -11.80 -13.50
C PRO A 256 -17.13 -10.47 -13.70
N ILE A 257 -18.03 -10.42 -14.68
CA ILE A 257 -18.84 -9.22 -14.98
C ILE A 257 -19.68 -8.94 -13.74
N ALA A 258 -19.26 -7.97 -12.94
CA ALA A 258 -20.11 -7.42 -11.90
C ALA A 258 -21.20 -6.62 -12.62
N ASN A 259 -22.38 -7.22 -12.80
CA ASN A 259 -23.57 -6.46 -13.18
C ASN A 259 -23.69 -5.30 -12.19
N LYS A 260 -23.50 -4.05 -12.67
CA LYS A 260 -23.50 -2.82 -11.85
C LYS A 260 -24.83 -2.56 -11.12
N GLU A 261 -25.82 -3.43 -11.31
CA GLU A 261 -27.13 -3.44 -10.64
C GLU A 261 -27.19 -4.32 -9.38
N GLU A 262 -26.22 -5.22 -9.15
CA GLU A 262 -26.09 -5.97 -7.89
C GLU A 262 -25.02 -5.34 -7.00
N ARG A 263 -25.17 -4.04 -6.70
CA ARG A 263 -24.65 -3.54 -5.43
C ARG A 263 -25.60 -4.03 -4.35
N ASP A 264 -25.03 -4.67 -3.34
CA ASP A 264 -25.66 -5.19 -2.12
C ASP A 264 -26.16 -6.63 -2.15
N GLN A 265 -25.25 -7.60 -2.31
CA GLN A 265 -25.14 -8.68 -1.33
C GLN A 265 -23.66 -8.96 -1.08
N LYS A 266 -23.13 -8.53 0.07
CA LYS A 266 -21.85 -9.07 0.57
C LYS A 266 -21.96 -10.60 0.51
N PRO A 267 -21.06 -11.34 -0.16
CA PRO A 267 -21.03 -12.77 0.01
C PRO A 267 -20.86 -13.02 1.51
N VAL A 268 -21.87 -13.66 2.12
CA VAL A 268 -21.75 -14.18 3.47
C VAL A 268 -20.78 -15.34 3.35
N PHE A 269 -19.49 -15.05 3.46
CA PHE A 269 -18.52 -16.09 3.73
C PHE A 269 -18.95 -16.73 5.04
N GLU A 270 -19.32 -18.01 4.99
CA GLU A 270 -19.35 -18.81 6.20
C GLU A 270 -17.98 -18.65 6.84
N LYS A 271 -17.94 -17.98 7.99
CA LYS A 271 -16.71 -17.83 8.76
C LYS A 271 -16.26 -19.24 9.12
N LYS A 272 -15.28 -19.76 8.38
CA LYS A 272 -14.57 -20.96 8.81
C LYS A 272 -14.06 -20.66 10.23
N PRO A 273 -14.31 -21.55 11.21
CA PRO A 273 -13.77 -21.37 12.55
C PRO A 273 -12.26 -21.17 12.44
N LEU A 274 -11.74 -20.08 12.99
CA LEU A 274 -10.31 -19.82 13.03
C LEU A 274 -9.70 -20.80 14.05
N VAL A 275 -9.17 -21.91 13.58
CA VAL A 275 -8.42 -22.88 14.40
C VAL A 275 -6.99 -22.36 14.55
N TRP A 276 -6.85 -21.27 15.30
CA TRP A 276 -5.58 -20.56 15.45
C TRP A 276 -4.52 -21.39 16.18
N GLU A 277 -4.92 -22.44 16.91
CA GLU A 277 -4.03 -23.37 17.60
C GLU A 277 -3.21 -24.25 16.63
N GLU A 278 -3.73 -24.51 15.43
CA GLU A 278 -3.08 -25.37 14.41
C GLU A 278 -2.23 -24.56 13.42
N ASP A 279 -2.49 -23.26 13.29
CA ASP A 279 -1.74 -22.37 12.43
C ASP A 279 -0.49 -21.86 13.15
N MET A 280 0.69 -22.21 12.62
CA MET A 280 1.97 -21.92 13.23
C MET A 280 2.24 -20.40 13.40
N GLU A 281 1.79 -19.58 12.44
CA GLU A 281 1.98 -18.12 12.51
C GLU A 281 1.03 -17.47 13.51
N LEU A 282 -0.24 -17.86 13.50
CA LEU A 282 -1.25 -17.36 14.43
C LEU A 282 -0.95 -17.80 15.86
N HIS A 283 -0.50 -19.04 16.06
CA HIS A 283 -0.07 -19.51 17.37
C HIS A 283 1.15 -18.73 17.87
N SER A 284 2.14 -18.42 17.02
CA SER A 284 3.27 -17.58 17.41
C SER A 284 2.80 -16.19 17.86
N LYS A 285 1.97 -15.52 17.05
CA LYS A 285 1.42 -14.19 17.40
C LYS A 285 0.62 -14.21 18.70
N PHE A 286 -0.14 -15.27 18.94
CA PHE A 286 -0.87 -15.46 20.19
C PHE A 286 0.07 -15.56 21.39
N LEU A 287 1.16 -16.34 21.28
CA LEU A 287 2.13 -16.50 22.36
C LEU A 287 2.81 -15.17 22.70
N ASP A 288 3.25 -14.44 21.67
CA ASP A 288 3.88 -13.12 21.82
C ASP A 288 2.94 -12.16 22.55
N ARG A 289 1.68 -12.05 22.09
CA ARG A 289 0.68 -11.17 22.71
C ARG A 289 0.31 -11.61 24.12
N LYS A 290 0.23 -12.92 24.38
CA LYS A 290 -0.04 -13.48 25.72
C LYS A 290 1.09 -13.16 26.69
N GLU A 291 2.33 -13.27 26.26
CA GLU A 291 3.50 -12.95 27.07
C GLU A 291 3.56 -11.44 27.36
N GLU A 292 3.33 -10.60 26.35
CA GLU A 292 3.22 -9.15 26.52
C GLU A 292 2.16 -8.76 27.54
N LEU A 293 0.94 -9.31 27.42
CA LEU A 293 -0.15 -9.04 28.36
C LEU A 293 0.16 -9.55 29.78
N LYS A 294 0.80 -10.71 29.90
CA LYS A 294 1.21 -11.25 31.20
C LYS A 294 2.30 -10.40 31.85
N ALA A 295 3.26 -9.90 31.07
CA ALA A 295 4.29 -8.98 31.54
C ALA A 295 3.69 -7.63 31.95
N GLY A 296 2.75 -7.11 31.17
CA GLY A 296 1.98 -5.90 31.48
C GLY A 296 1.19 -6.04 32.79
N HIS A 297 0.43 -7.13 32.93
CA HIS A 297 -0.31 -7.42 34.17
C HIS A 297 0.61 -7.57 35.38
N SER A 298 1.72 -8.30 35.22
CA SER A 298 2.70 -8.48 36.31
C SER A 298 3.34 -7.15 36.74
N SER A 299 3.59 -6.25 35.79
CA SER A 299 4.10 -4.91 36.07
C SER A 299 3.06 -4.05 36.75
N TYR A 300 1.82 -4.01 36.25
CA TYR A 300 0.71 -3.30 36.87
C TYR A 300 0.48 -3.73 38.33
N VAL A 301 0.43 -5.03 38.61
CA VAL A 301 0.25 -5.54 39.99
C VAL A 301 1.46 -5.24 40.89
N ARG A 302 2.66 -5.12 40.33
CA ARG A 302 3.87 -4.74 41.09
C ARG A 302 3.86 -3.25 41.43
N ASP A 303 3.43 -2.42 40.48
CA ASP A 303 3.43 -0.97 40.62
C ASP A 303 2.23 -0.48 41.47
N HIS A 304 1.21 -1.33 41.65
CA HIS A 304 0.00 -1.08 42.46
C HIS A 304 -0.14 -2.05 43.64
N PRO A 305 0.71 -1.96 44.68
CA PRO A 305 0.64 -2.83 45.86
C PRO A 305 -0.69 -2.73 46.63
N GLU A 306 -1.40 -1.59 46.52
CA GLU A 306 -2.72 -1.35 47.09
C GLU A 306 -3.76 -2.37 46.63
N LEU A 307 -3.64 -2.93 45.42
CA LEU A 307 -4.56 -3.95 44.91
C LEU A 307 -4.51 -5.23 45.73
N LYS A 308 -3.29 -5.64 46.15
CA LYS A 308 -3.11 -6.84 46.97
C LYS A 308 -3.70 -6.64 48.35
N THR A 309 -3.48 -5.47 48.95
CA THR A 309 -4.05 -5.11 50.25
C THR A 309 -5.57 -5.07 50.18
N LEU A 310 -6.14 -4.41 49.18
CA LEU A 310 -7.58 -4.30 48.98
C LEU A 310 -8.26 -5.67 48.83
N LEU A 311 -7.67 -6.56 48.03
CA LEU A 311 -8.17 -7.93 47.85
C LEU A 311 -8.03 -8.77 49.12
N ALA A 312 -6.94 -8.62 49.87
CA ALA A 312 -6.74 -9.30 51.14
C ALA A 312 -7.78 -8.87 52.18
N ASP A 313 -8.04 -7.56 52.29
CA ASP A 313 -9.06 -7.01 53.18
C ASP A 313 -10.45 -7.53 52.79
N PHE A 314 -10.79 -7.49 51.49
CA PHE A 314 -12.05 -8.05 50.99
C PHE A 314 -12.22 -9.52 51.40
N MET A 315 -11.20 -10.35 51.13
CA MET A 315 -11.22 -11.77 51.51
C MET A 315 -11.38 -11.95 53.01
N GLN A 316 -10.72 -11.14 53.83
CA GLN A 316 -10.83 -11.21 55.27
C GLN A 316 -12.26 -10.88 55.74
N PHE A 317 -12.86 -9.81 55.22
CA PHE A 317 -14.23 -9.45 55.57
C PHE A 317 -15.26 -10.47 55.07
N LEU A 318 -15.05 -11.04 53.89
CA LEU A 318 -15.90 -12.08 53.33
C LEU A 318 -15.89 -13.34 54.19
N LEU A 319 -14.71 -13.78 54.61
CA LEU A 319 -14.54 -14.98 55.45
C LEU A 319 -15.06 -14.79 56.89
N LEU A 320 -15.01 -13.56 57.40
CA LEU A 320 -15.55 -13.22 58.72
C LEU A 320 -17.08 -13.14 58.72
N ARG A 321 -17.67 -12.44 57.73
CA ARG A 321 -19.12 -12.20 57.71
C ARG A 321 -19.92 -13.34 57.10
N LYS A 322 -19.31 -14.13 56.21
CA LYS A 322 -19.95 -15.26 55.50
C LYS A 322 -21.37 -14.91 55.01
N PRO A 323 -21.53 -13.82 54.24
CA PRO A 323 -22.84 -13.40 53.75
C PRO A 323 -23.44 -14.48 52.83
N GLN A 324 -24.77 -14.57 52.82
CA GLN A 324 -25.49 -15.47 51.90
C GLN A 324 -25.37 -15.01 50.44
N ASP A 325 -25.29 -13.71 50.22
CA ASP A 325 -25.06 -13.11 48.90
C ASP A 325 -23.69 -12.43 48.85
N VAL A 326 -22.75 -13.08 48.18
CA VAL A 326 -21.37 -12.62 48.01
C VAL A 326 -21.28 -11.45 47.03
N PHE A 327 -22.15 -11.39 46.02
CA PHE A 327 -22.07 -10.37 44.97
C PHE A 327 -22.54 -9.02 45.47
N SER A 328 -23.68 -8.98 46.18
CA SER A 328 -24.16 -7.74 46.83
C SER A 328 -23.15 -7.24 47.87
N PHE A 329 -22.55 -8.16 48.64
CA PHE A 329 -21.50 -7.82 49.60
C PHE A 329 -20.24 -7.23 48.95
N ALA A 330 -19.82 -7.79 47.80
CA ALA A 330 -18.70 -7.25 47.04
C ALA A 330 -19.00 -5.85 46.49
N GLN A 331 -20.20 -5.63 45.96
CA GLN A 331 -20.62 -4.32 45.47
C GLN A 331 -20.53 -3.25 46.57
N ASP A 332 -21.07 -3.54 47.76
CA ASP A 332 -21.00 -2.62 48.91
C ASP A 332 -19.57 -2.40 49.39
N PHE A 333 -18.74 -3.45 49.38
CA PHE A 333 -17.34 -3.35 49.79
C PHE A 333 -16.51 -2.49 48.83
N PHE A 334 -16.70 -2.63 47.53
CA PHE A 334 -15.91 -1.93 46.51
C PHE A 334 -16.45 -0.54 46.14
N ALA A 335 -17.72 -0.22 46.43
CA ALA A 335 -18.35 1.06 46.09
C ALA A 335 -17.57 2.32 46.56
N PRO A 336 -16.90 2.35 47.73
CA PRO A 336 -16.11 3.52 48.13
C PRO A 336 -14.85 3.77 47.29
N PHE A 337 -14.38 2.78 46.51
CA PHE A 337 -13.16 2.86 45.72
C PHE A 337 -13.40 3.33 44.27
N ASP A 338 -14.65 3.65 43.89
CA ASP A 338 -15.05 4.05 42.53
C ASP A 338 -14.64 5.50 42.13
N PHE A 339 -13.75 6.16 42.87
CA PHE A 339 -13.38 7.54 42.59
C PHE A 339 -12.22 7.64 41.58
N GLN A 340 -12.57 8.19 40.41
CA GLN A 340 -11.74 8.62 39.26
C GLN A 340 -11.53 7.59 38.14
N ARG A 341 -12.54 7.42 37.27
CA ARG A 341 -12.28 7.09 35.86
C ARG A 341 -11.80 8.35 35.13
N PRO A 342 -10.60 8.36 34.52
CA PRO A 342 -10.35 9.23 33.39
C PRO A 342 -11.38 8.89 32.29
N PRO A 343 -11.92 9.87 31.55
CA PRO A 343 -12.72 9.56 30.38
C PRO A 343 -11.80 8.87 29.35
N ASP A 344 -12.27 7.74 28.83
CA ASP A 344 -11.72 6.98 27.70
C ASP A 344 -10.47 6.13 27.96
N SER A 345 -10.67 4.98 28.59
CA SER A 345 -10.03 3.74 28.11
C SER A 345 -11.12 2.78 27.64
N SER A 346 -11.46 2.89 26.35
CA SER A 346 -12.38 1.98 25.70
C SER A 346 -11.73 0.59 25.59
N PHE A 347 -11.83 -0.22 26.64
CA PHE A 347 -11.87 -1.67 26.46
C PHE A 347 -13.18 -1.99 25.72
N LYS A 348 -13.16 -1.85 24.40
CA LYS A 348 -14.19 -2.41 23.54
C LYS A 348 -14.07 -3.92 23.68
N THR A 349 -15.03 -4.49 24.37
CA THR A 349 -15.26 -5.93 24.40
C THR A 349 -15.69 -6.32 22.98
N SER A 350 -14.82 -7.09 22.31
CA SER A 350 -15.13 -7.74 21.03
C SER A 350 -16.09 -8.89 21.20
#